data_AF-A0A2I0W0F8-F1
#
_entry.id   AF-A0A2I0W0F8-F1
#
_cell.length_a   1.000
_cell.length_b   1.000
_cell.length_c   1.000
_cell.angle_alpha   90.00
_cell.angle_beta   90.00
_cell.angle_gamma   90.00
#
_symmetry.space_group_name_H-M   'P 1'
#
loop_
_entity.id
_entity.type
_entity.pdbx_description
1 polymer ?
#
loop_
_entity_poly.entity_id
_entity_poly.type
_entity_poly.pdbx_seq_one_letter_code
_entity_poly.pdbx_strand_id
1 'polypeptide(L)'
;MATKSLNSDNNGMQKPKNMKKKVRWLTPSSEELTSLNLKEGPNVVTFSFSTAMLGRQQVDARIYLWKWNTQIVISDVDGTITRSDVLGQFMPLVGINWLQTGVAHLFSAIKGNGYQLLFLSARAISQAYLTRQFLLNLKQDGKELPLGPVVMSPDGLFPSLYREVIRRAPHEFKISCLEAIKALFPIDCNPFYAGFGNRDTDEVSYLKVGIPRGKIFIINPKGEVAVNRRVDTKSYTSLHALVNGMFPPMSSREQEDFNSWNFWKMPLPEIAI
;
A
#
# COMPACT_ATOMS: atom_id res chain seq x y z
N MET A 1 -45.71 56.04 -14.58
CA MET A 1 -46.56 55.96 -15.79
C MET A 1 -45.63 55.59 -16.94
N ALA A 2 -45.49 54.29 -17.27
CA ALA A 2 -46.19 53.58 -18.36
C ALA A 2 -45.91 54.27 -19.71
N THR A 3 -45.28 53.66 -20.72
CA THR A 3 -45.64 52.40 -21.39
C THR A 3 -44.52 51.79 -22.25
N LYS A 4 -44.62 50.46 -22.45
CA LYS A 4 -43.86 49.50 -23.29
C LYS A 4 -43.95 49.74 -24.82
N SER A 5 -42.94 49.25 -25.56
CA SER A 5 -43.04 48.26 -26.68
C SER A 5 -41.62 47.84 -27.10
N LEU A 6 -41.09 46.63 -26.86
CA LEU A 6 -41.29 45.30 -27.48
C LEU A 6 -40.76 45.12 -28.93
N ASN A 7 -39.69 44.30 -29.00
CA ASN A 7 -39.22 43.33 -30.04
C ASN A 7 -38.94 43.87 -31.46
N SER A 8 -37.87 43.48 -32.16
CA SER A 8 -37.26 42.18 -32.49
C SER A 8 -36.09 42.50 -33.45
N ASP A 9 -35.10 41.71 -33.83
CA ASP A 9 -34.55 40.40 -33.53
C ASP A 9 -33.18 40.44 -34.23
N ASN A 10 -32.11 39.89 -33.64
CA ASN A 10 -31.13 39.21 -34.48
C ASN A 10 -30.46 38.06 -33.73
N ASN A 11 -30.93 36.87 -34.10
CA ASN A 11 -30.56 35.57 -33.59
C ASN A 11 -29.09 35.24 -33.88
N GLY A 12 -28.23 35.41 -32.87
CA GLY A 12 -26.95 34.74 -32.78
C GLY A 12 -27.04 33.53 -31.84
N MET A 13 -27.79 32.49 -32.23
CA MET A 13 -27.95 31.29 -31.41
C MET A 13 -26.64 30.49 -31.36
N GLN A 14 -25.78 30.81 -30.39
CA GLN A 14 -24.60 30.01 -30.07
C GLN A 14 -25.07 28.66 -29.55
N LYS A 15 -24.90 27.61 -30.36
CA LYS A 15 -25.14 26.22 -29.93
C LYS A 15 -24.27 25.91 -28.71
N PRO A 16 -24.82 25.36 -27.62
CA PRO A 16 -24.03 24.96 -26.48
C PRO A 16 -23.04 23.89 -26.94
N LYS A 17 -21.74 24.15 -26.78
CA LYS A 17 -20.70 23.12 -26.95
C LYS A 17 -20.99 22.03 -25.93
N ASN A 18 -21.59 20.93 -26.40
CA ASN A 18 -21.68 19.68 -25.67
C ASN A 18 -20.25 19.22 -25.36
N MET A 19 -19.70 19.67 -24.23
CA MET A 19 -18.53 19.07 -23.62
C MET A 19 -18.95 17.64 -23.25
N LYS A 20 -18.69 16.69 -24.15
CA LYS A 20 -18.79 15.26 -23.86
C LYS A 20 -18.02 15.06 -22.55
N LYS A 21 -18.72 14.78 -21.44
CA LYS A 21 -18.10 14.34 -20.20
C LYS A 21 -17.34 13.08 -20.56
N LYS A 22 -16.03 13.18 -20.77
CA LYS A 22 -15.17 12.00 -20.90
C LYS A 22 -15.25 11.29 -19.56
N VAL A 23 -16.00 10.20 -19.52
CA VAL A 23 -15.99 9.27 -18.40
C VAL A 23 -14.55 8.79 -18.28
N ARG A 24 -13.88 9.18 -17.18
CA ARG A 24 -12.50 8.77 -16.91
C ARG A 24 -12.57 7.43 -16.19
N TRP A 25 -12.30 6.36 -16.91
CA TRP A 25 -12.09 5.06 -16.31
C TRP A 25 -10.69 5.04 -15.69
N LEU A 26 -10.61 4.82 -14.38
CA LEU A 26 -9.34 4.70 -13.65
C LEU A 26 -8.86 3.24 -13.57
N THR A 27 -9.73 2.29 -13.91
CA THR A 27 -9.44 0.85 -13.90
C THR A 27 -9.57 0.32 -15.33
N PRO A 28 -8.51 -0.23 -15.94
CA PRO A 28 -8.57 -0.82 -17.27
C PRO A 28 -9.45 -2.08 -17.29
N SER A 29 -10.00 -2.43 -18.46
CA SER A 29 -10.74 -3.69 -18.65
C SER A 29 -9.81 -4.91 -18.63
N SER A 30 -10.38 -6.10 -18.50
CA SER A 30 -9.61 -7.35 -18.54
C SER A 30 -8.89 -7.54 -19.89
N GLU A 31 -9.55 -7.17 -21.00
CA GLU A 31 -8.96 -7.22 -22.33
C GLU A 31 -7.80 -6.21 -22.47
N GLU A 32 -7.97 -4.99 -21.94
CA GLU A 32 -6.92 -3.98 -21.92
C GLU A 32 -5.71 -4.46 -21.12
N LEU A 33 -5.91 -5.04 -19.93
CA LEU A 33 -4.83 -5.61 -19.10
C LEU A 33 -4.13 -6.79 -19.79
N THR A 34 -4.89 -7.65 -20.48
CA THR A 34 -4.34 -8.79 -21.22
C THR A 34 -3.44 -8.31 -22.36
N SER A 35 -3.83 -7.23 -23.04
CA SER A 35 -3.05 -6.66 -24.15
C SER A 35 -1.68 -6.12 -23.73
N LEU A 36 -1.49 -5.82 -22.43
CA LEU A 36 -0.20 -5.37 -21.87
C LEU A 36 0.83 -6.50 -21.78
N ASN A 37 0.42 -7.77 -21.94
CA ASN A 37 1.30 -8.95 -21.88
C ASN A 37 2.20 -8.97 -20.63
N LEU A 38 1.60 -8.69 -19.47
CA LEU A 38 2.31 -8.59 -18.19
C LEU A 38 2.90 -9.94 -17.78
N LYS A 39 4.11 -9.92 -17.23
CA LYS A 39 4.74 -11.09 -16.59
C LYS A 39 4.39 -11.12 -15.11
N GLU A 40 4.37 -12.31 -14.51
CA GLU A 40 4.18 -12.42 -13.06
C GLU A 40 5.26 -11.63 -12.31
N GLY A 41 4.86 -10.85 -11.31
CA GLY A 41 5.73 -9.95 -10.55
C GLY A 41 5.78 -8.52 -11.12
N PRO A 42 6.89 -7.79 -10.90
CA PRO A 42 7.01 -6.39 -11.28
C PRO A 42 7.21 -6.22 -12.79
N ASN A 43 6.47 -5.27 -13.39
CA ASN A 43 6.62 -4.83 -14.77
C ASN A 43 6.73 -3.30 -14.80
N VAL A 44 7.47 -2.77 -15.77
CA VAL A 44 7.60 -1.32 -16.00
C VAL A 44 6.61 -0.91 -17.08
N VAL A 45 5.85 0.16 -16.81
CA VAL A 45 4.94 0.79 -17.78
C VAL A 45 5.34 2.23 -17.96
N THR A 46 5.51 2.67 -19.20
CA THR A 46 5.90 4.05 -19.52
C THR A 46 4.73 4.78 -20.16
N PHE A 47 4.22 5.79 -19.46
CA PHE A 47 3.22 6.70 -20.00
C PHE A 47 3.92 7.76 -20.84
N SER A 48 3.65 7.80 -22.14
CA SER A 48 4.19 8.82 -23.05
C SER A 48 3.09 9.80 -23.44
N PHE A 49 3.35 11.10 -23.34
CA PHE A 49 2.45 12.15 -23.80
C PHE A 49 3.23 13.26 -24.48
N SER A 50 2.63 13.93 -25.45
CA SER A 50 3.27 15.03 -26.19
C SER A 50 2.49 16.32 -26.01
N THR A 51 3.18 17.41 -25.71
CA THR A 51 2.59 18.75 -25.67
C THR A 51 3.24 19.64 -26.72
N ALA A 52 2.50 20.63 -27.24
CA ALA A 52 3.02 21.54 -28.27
C ALA A 52 4.25 22.34 -27.80
N MET A 53 4.36 22.61 -26.50
CA MET A 53 5.44 23.42 -25.92
C MET A 53 6.65 22.58 -25.48
N LEU A 54 6.42 21.42 -24.87
CA LEU A 54 7.50 20.60 -24.26
C LEU A 54 7.86 19.36 -25.09
N GLY A 55 7.23 19.16 -26.24
CA GLY A 55 7.42 17.96 -27.05
C GLY A 55 6.97 16.69 -26.32
N ARG A 56 7.63 15.56 -26.63
CA ARG A 56 7.33 14.25 -26.04
C ARG A 56 7.92 14.13 -24.63
N GLN A 57 7.08 13.78 -23.68
CA GLN A 57 7.38 13.57 -22.27
C GLN A 57 7.02 12.14 -21.88
N GLN A 58 7.72 11.60 -20.89
CA GLN A 58 7.52 10.23 -20.43
C GLN A 58 7.52 10.17 -18.90
N VAL A 59 6.67 9.30 -18.36
CA VAL A 59 6.61 8.99 -16.93
C VAL A 59 6.57 7.48 -16.77
N ASP A 60 7.54 6.95 -16.03
CA ASP A 60 7.61 5.53 -15.72
C ASP A 60 6.81 5.20 -14.45
N ALA A 61 6.11 4.08 -14.51
CA ALA A 61 5.38 3.47 -13.41
C ALA A 61 5.73 1.99 -13.30
N ARG A 62 5.40 1.39 -12.15
CA ARG A 62 5.48 -0.06 -11.95
C ARG A 62 4.08 -0.62 -11.80
N ILE A 63 3.79 -1.68 -12.53
CA ILE A 63 2.59 -2.51 -12.39
C ILE A 63 3.01 -3.90 -11.90
N TYR A 64 2.27 -4.46 -10.96
CA TYR A 64 2.57 -5.76 -10.39
C TYR A 64 1.44 -6.72 -10.76
N LEU A 65 1.81 -7.86 -11.35
CA LEU A 65 0.88 -8.95 -11.62
C LEU A 65 1.10 -10.05 -10.57
N TRP A 66 0.08 -10.32 -9.78
CA TRP A 66 0.10 -11.38 -8.76
C TRP A 66 -0.97 -12.41 -9.03
N LYS A 67 -0.74 -13.65 -8.57
CA LYS A 67 -1.76 -14.71 -8.61
C LYS A 67 -2.87 -14.42 -7.62
N TRP A 68 -4.07 -14.91 -7.90
CA TRP A 68 -5.25 -14.77 -7.05
C TRP A 68 -5.07 -15.37 -5.63
N ASN A 69 -4.18 -16.36 -5.47
CA ASN A 69 -3.90 -17.03 -4.19
C ASN A 69 -2.65 -16.47 -3.48
N THR A 70 -2.21 -15.27 -3.87
CA THR A 70 -1.03 -14.62 -3.27
C THR A 70 -1.33 -14.17 -1.85
N GLN A 71 -0.49 -14.56 -0.89
CA GLN A 71 -0.51 -14.05 0.47
C GLN A 71 0.40 -12.81 0.60
N ILE A 72 -0.20 -11.69 0.98
CA ILE A 72 0.41 -10.36 1.08
C ILE A 72 0.71 -10.02 2.53
N VAL A 73 1.93 -9.58 2.78
CA VAL A 73 2.36 -8.97 4.04
C VAL A 73 2.47 -7.46 3.82
N ILE A 74 1.67 -6.71 4.58
CA ILE A 74 1.67 -5.25 4.52
C ILE A 74 2.75 -4.72 5.46
N SER A 75 3.49 -3.70 5.04
CA SER A 75 4.37 -2.93 5.91
C SER A 75 4.17 -1.44 5.69
N ASP A 76 3.92 -0.67 6.75
CA ASP A 76 4.18 0.76 6.67
C ASP A 76 5.69 0.99 6.46
N VAL A 77 6.04 2.14 5.89
CA VAL A 77 7.44 2.53 5.64
C VAL A 77 7.92 3.45 6.74
N ASP A 78 7.15 4.51 7.00
CA ASP A 78 7.51 5.56 7.95
C ASP A 78 7.32 5.03 9.38
N GLY A 79 8.37 5.09 10.21
CA GLY A 79 8.36 4.60 11.59
C GLY A 79 8.37 3.08 11.76
N THR A 80 8.10 2.32 10.70
CA THR A 80 8.10 0.85 10.68
C THR A 80 9.36 0.26 10.04
N ILE A 81 9.82 0.84 8.91
CA ILE A 81 11.12 0.52 8.29
C ILE A 81 12.15 1.56 8.73
N THR A 82 11.77 2.84 8.73
CA THR A 82 12.53 3.91 9.39
C THR A 82 12.21 3.94 10.88
N ARG A 83 13.09 4.51 11.71
CA ARG A 83 12.86 4.67 13.16
C ARG A 83 11.94 5.85 13.52
N SER A 84 11.68 6.76 12.57
CA SER A 84 10.89 7.98 12.82
C SER A 84 10.05 8.37 11.61
N ASP A 85 8.88 8.95 11.91
CA ASP A 85 7.93 9.51 10.96
C ASP A 85 8.33 10.91 10.47
N VAL A 86 9.14 11.65 11.25
CA VAL A 86 9.33 13.11 11.09
C VAL A 86 10.49 13.47 10.13
N LEU A 87 11.43 12.56 9.94
CA LEU A 87 12.69 12.83 9.20
C LEU A 87 12.63 12.46 7.71
N GLY A 88 11.49 11.95 7.23
CA GLY A 88 11.34 11.41 5.87
C GLY A 88 11.54 12.40 4.71
N GLN A 89 11.43 13.71 4.96
CA GLN A 89 11.63 14.74 3.93
C GLN A 89 13.11 15.05 3.63
N PHE A 90 14.06 14.60 4.47
CA PHE A 90 15.51 14.89 4.35
C PHE A 90 16.36 13.64 4.05
N MET A 91 15.72 12.57 3.57
CA MET A 91 16.29 11.22 3.40
C MET A 91 17.54 11.08 2.51
N PRO A 92 17.86 11.93 1.51
CA PRO A 92 19.03 11.66 0.67
C PRO A 92 20.39 11.80 1.38
N LEU A 93 20.45 12.34 2.60
CA LEU A 93 21.70 12.87 3.18
C LEU A 93 22.17 12.21 4.49
N VAL A 94 21.45 11.27 5.09
CA VAL A 94 21.76 10.80 6.45
C VAL A 94 21.82 9.27 6.55
N GLY A 95 22.93 8.75 7.10
CA GLY A 95 23.39 7.35 7.01
C GLY A 95 22.56 6.25 7.71
N ILE A 96 23.16 5.07 7.90
CA ILE A 96 22.50 3.78 8.22
C ILE A 96 21.72 3.77 9.56
N ASN A 97 21.99 4.68 10.50
CA ASN A 97 21.44 4.68 11.87
C ASN A 97 19.92 4.98 12.00
N TRP A 98 19.22 5.20 10.88
CA TRP A 98 17.78 5.52 10.88
C TRP A 98 16.85 4.35 10.60
N LEU A 99 17.39 3.16 10.29
CA LEU A 99 16.59 1.99 9.97
C LEU A 99 16.29 1.16 11.22
N GLN A 100 15.13 0.51 11.22
CA GLN A 100 14.85 -0.54 12.20
C GLN A 100 15.78 -1.73 11.94
N THR A 101 16.55 -2.12 12.94
CA THR A 101 17.57 -3.17 12.80
C THR A 101 16.93 -4.52 12.51
N GLY A 102 17.41 -5.23 11.49
CA GLY A 102 16.96 -6.58 11.13
C GLY A 102 15.74 -6.65 10.20
N VAL A 103 15.16 -5.51 9.78
CA VAL A 103 13.99 -5.46 8.89
C VAL A 103 14.26 -6.12 7.54
N ALA A 104 15.44 -5.88 6.93
CA ALA A 104 15.78 -6.44 5.62
C ALA A 104 15.91 -7.97 5.68
N HIS A 105 16.46 -8.51 6.79
CA HIS A 105 16.56 -9.95 7.02
C HIS A 105 15.18 -10.59 7.17
N LEU A 106 14.34 -10.03 8.06
CA LEU A 106 13.00 -10.54 8.29
C LEU A 106 12.18 -10.53 7.00
N PHE A 107 12.12 -9.40 6.29
CA PHE A 107 11.30 -9.30 5.08
C PHE A 107 11.84 -10.15 3.93
N SER A 108 13.17 -10.28 3.81
CA SER A 108 13.78 -11.21 2.86
C SER A 108 13.40 -12.66 3.16
N ALA A 109 13.37 -13.07 4.44
CA ALA A 109 12.99 -14.42 4.82
C ALA A 109 11.48 -14.68 4.57
N ILE A 110 10.62 -13.73 4.92
CA ILE A 110 9.18 -13.76 4.60
C ILE A 110 8.98 -13.93 3.09
N LYS A 111 9.69 -13.13 2.28
CA LYS A 111 9.66 -13.24 0.81
C LYS A 111 10.15 -14.61 0.32
N GLY A 112 11.20 -15.15 0.95
CA GLY A 112 11.74 -16.48 0.66
C GLY A 112 10.73 -17.61 0.91
N ASN A 113 9.81 -17.42 1.85
CA ASN A 113 8.73 -18.38 2.15
C ASN A 113 7.52 -18.26 1.18
N GLY A 114 7.58 -17.37 0.19
CA GLY A 114 6.57 -17.25 -0.88
C GLY A 114 5.56 -16.11 -0.71
N TYR A 115 5.65 -15.37 0.39
CA TYR A 115 4.79 -14.20 0.64
C TYR A 115 5.23 -12.99 -0.21
N GLN A 116 4.28 -12.12 -0.55
CA GLN A 116 4.56 -10.85 -1.25
C GLN A 116 4.51 -9.69 -0.27
N LEU A 117 5.39 -8.71 -0.44
CA LEU A 117 5.41 -7.52 0.40
C LEU A 117 4.68 -6.38 -0.31
N LEU A 118 3.79 -5.69 0.42
CA LEU A 118 3.14 -4.46 -0.02
C LEU A 118 3.48 -3.34 0.95
N PHE A 119 4.07 -2.26 0.45
CA PHE A 119 4.50 -1.14 1.28
C PHE A 119 3.48 -0.02 1.25
N LEU A 120 3.13 0.50 2.42
CA LEU A 120 2.32 1.71 2.58
C LEU A 120 3.24 2.86 3.01
N SER A 121 2.97 4.08 2.53
CA SER A 121 3.61 5.28 3.06
C SER A 121 2.63 6.43 3.12
N ALA A 122 2.65 7.17 4.22
CA ALA A 122 1.86 8.39 4.36
C ALA A 122 2.46 9.58 3.58
N ARG A 123 3.63 9.41 2.95
CA ARG A 123 4.25 10.45 2.13
C ARG A 123 3.40 10.78 0.92
N ALA A 124 3.52 12.03 0.47
CA ALA A 124 2.86 12.49 -0.73
C ALA A 124 3.37 11.76 -1.97
N ILE A 125 2.46 11.44 -2.90
CA ILE A 125 2.77 10.85 -4.21
C ILE A 125 3.82 11.63 -5.04
N SER A 126 4.01 12.93 -4.80
CA SER A 126 5.11 13.70 -5.42
C SER A 126 6.50 13.18 -5.03
N GLN A 127 6.62 12.49 -3.90
CA GLN A 127 7.86 11.87 -3.40
C GLN A 127 7.98 10.38 -3.77
N ALA A 128 7.15 9.90 -4.70
CA ALA A 128 7.13 8.50 -5.11
C ALA A 128 8.49 7.97 -5.52
N TYR A 129 9.17 8.75 -6.35
CA TYR A 129 10.46 8.38 -6.90
C TYR A 129 11.48 8.18 -5.77
N LEU A 130 11.60 9.16 -4.86
CA LEU A 130 12.54 9.12 -3.74
C LEU A 130 12.25 7.96 -2.78
N THR A 131 10.98 7.73 -2.44
CA THR A 131 10.59 6.65 -1.52
C THR A 131 10.86 5.28 -2.14
N ARG A 132 10.57 5.08 -3.43
CA ARG A 132 10.92 3.83 -4.13
C ARG A 132 12.43 3.62 -4.19
N GLN A 133 13.20 4.65 -4.55
CA GLN A 133 14.66 4.55 -4.61
C GLN A 133 15.26 4.24 -3.23
N PHE A 134 14.72 4.85 -2.16
CA PHE A 134 15.12 4.51 -0.80
C PHE A 134 14.91 3.02 -0.49
N LEU A 135 13.71 2.48 -0.74
CA LEU A 135 13.42 1.07 -0.44
C LEU A 135 14.28 0.11 -1.29
N LEU A 136 14.54 0.44 -2.56
CA LEU A 136 15.39 -0.35 -3.44
C LEU A 136 16.85 -0.40 -2.99
N ASN A 137 17.37 0.73 -2.49
CA ASN A 137 18.76 0.85 -2.10
C ASN A 137 19.00 0.48 -0.63
N LEU A 138 17.95 0.15 0.11
CA LEU A 138 18.03 -0.26 1.51
C LEU A 138 18.72 -1.62 1.61
N LYS A 139 19.87 -1.65 2.29
CA LYS A 139 20.59 -2.89 2.61
C LYS A 139 21.02 -2.91 4.08
N GLN A 140 20.86 -4.05 4.74
CA GLN A 140 21.42 -4.34 6.06
C GLN A 140 22.25 -5.62 5.96
N ASP A 141 23.53 -5.56 6.34
CA ASP A 141 24.45 -6.70 6.32
C ASP A 141 24.45 -7.48 4.97
N GLY A 142 24.40 -6.73 3.86
CA GLY A 142 24.35 -7.29 2.50
C GLY A 142 22.98 -7.83 2.07
N LYS A 143 21.97 -7.86 2.96
CA LYS A 143 20.59 -8.20 2.61
C LYS A 143 19.80 -6.97 2.20
N GLU A 144 19.18 -7.08 1.02
CA GLU A 144 18.32 -6.05 0.44
C GLU A 144 16.89 -6.22 0.92
N LEU A 145 16.11 -5.14 0.88
CA LEU A 145 14.67 -5.23 1.09
C LEU A 145 14.00 -5.88 -0.14
N PRO A 146 13.05 -6.83 0.04
CA PRO A 146 12.34 -7.41 -1.11
C PRO A 146 11.53 -6.37 -1.88
N LEU A 147 11.44 -6.56 -3.19
CA LEU A 147 10.62 -5.73 -4.06
C LEU A 147 9.12 -5.91 -3.74
N GLY A 148 8.39 -4.80 -3.76
CA GLY A 148 6.94 -4.77 -3.59
C GLY A 148 6.35 -3.46 -4.11
N PRO A 149 5.04 -3.42 -4.45
CA PRO A 149 4.36 -2.17 -4.73
C PRO A 149 4.44 -1.24 -3.52
N VAL A 150 4.55 0.06 -3.79
CA VAL A 150 4.54 1.11 -2.77
C VAL A 150 3.31 1.95 -3.01
N VAL A 151 2.37 1.89 -2.08
CA VAL A 151 1.13 2.64 -2.13
C VAL A 151 1.24 3.83 -1.19
N MET A 152 0.85 5.00 -1.69
CA MET A 152 1.11 6.26 -1.01
C MET A 152 -0.13 7.12 -0.93
N SER A 153 -0.14 8.01 0.07
CA SER A 153 -1.20 8.97 0.23
C SER A 153 -1.34 9.90 -1.00
N PRO A 154 -2.56 10.17 -1.47
CA PRO A 154 -2.82 11.11 -2.53
C PRO A 154 -2.68 12.58 -2.07
N ASP A 155 -2.29 12.85 -0.82
CA ASP A 155 -2.17 14.19 -0.21
C ASP A 155 -1.31 15.22 -0.99
N GLY A 156 -0.57 14.76 -2.01
CA GLY A 156 0.18 15.60 -2.95
C GLY A 156 -0.58 16.04 -4.20
N LEU A 157 -1.78 15.54 -4.48
CA LEU A 157 -2.52 15.76 -5.73
C LEU A 157 -3.83 16.55 -5.59
N PHE A 158 -4.44 16.61 -4.41
CA PHE A 158 -5.79 17.19 -4.23
C PHE A 158 -5.81 18.53 -3.48
N PRO A 159 -6.68 19.50 -3.87
CA PRO A 159 -6.94 20.72 -3.11
C PRO A 159 -7.65 20.47 -1.76
N SER A 160 -7.63 21.51 -0.91
CA SER A 160 -7.91 21.57 0.55
C SER A 160 -9.00 20.68 1.17
N LEU A 161 -10.08 20.33 0.47
CA LEU A 161 -11.20 19.56 1.07
C LEU A 161 -10.86 18.10 1.38
N TYR A 162 -10.15 17.40 0.46
CA TYR A 162 -9.70 16.02 0.70
C TYR A 162 -8.57 15.94 1.72
N ARG A 163 -7.75 16.99 1.75
CA ARG A 163 -6.66 17.14 2.72
C ARG A 163 -7.16 17.17 4.15
N GLU A 164 -8.30 17.79 4.41
CA GLU A 164 -8.83 17.90 5.77
C GLU A 164 -9.36 16.56 6.31
N VAL A 165 -9.98 15.73 5.47
CA VAL A 165 -10.44 14.39 5.85
C VAL A 165 -9.26 13.45 6.09
N ILE A 166 -8.30 13.38 5.15
CA ILE A 166 -7.10 12.53 5.28
C ILE A 166 -6.22 12.99 6.46
N ARG A 167 -6.13 14.30 6.70
CA ARG A 167 -5.39 14.87 7.84
C ARG A 167 -6.08 14.63 9.19
N ARG A 168 -7.42 14.56 9.22
CA ARG A 168 -8.19 14.26 10.46
C ARG A 168 -8.20 12.77 10.79
N ALA A 169 -8.16 11.89 9.78
CA ALA A 169 -8.17 10.44 9.97
C ALA A 169 -7.25 9.70 8.97
N PRO A 170 -5.92 9.68 9.18
CA PRO A 170 -4.96 9.02 8.29
C PRO A 170 -5.24 7.51 8.08
N HIS A 171 -5.87 6.87 9.06
CA HIS A 171 -6.25 5.47 9.01
C HIS A 171 -7.38 5.18 8.02
N GLU A 172 -8.27 6.14 7.75
CA GLU A 172 -9.33 6.00 6.75
C GLU A 172 -8.75 5.83 5.34
N PHE A 173 -7.67 6.55 5.04
CA PHE A 173 -6.95 6.37 3.77
C PHE A 173 -6.36 4.96 3.65
N LYS A 174 -5.64 4.50 4.69
CA LYS A 174 -5.06 3.14 4.69
C LYS A 174 -6.14 2.07 4.53
N ILE A 175 -7.26 2.21 5.24
CA ILE A 175 -8.41 1.30 5.12
C ILE A 175 -8.95 1.29 3.69
N SER A 176 -9.34 2.45 3.16
CA SER A 176 -9.93 2.56 1.82
C SER A 176 -9.00 2.00 0.73
N CYS A 177 -7.70 2.29 0.84
CA CYS A 177 -6.70 1.79 -0.08
C CYS A 177 -6.57 0.25 -0.01
N LEU A 178 -6.49 -0.30 1.19
CA LEU A 178 -6.36 -1.74 1.38
C LEU A 178 -7.65 -2.49 1.01
N GLU A 179 -8.82 -1.91 1.25
CA GLU A 179 -10.10 -2.43 0.77
C GLU A 179 -10.16 -2.46 -0.76
N ALA A 180 -9.70 -1.40 -1.44
CA ALA A 180 -9.62 -1.37 -2.90
C ALA A 180 -8.68 -2.46 -3.46
N ILE A 181 -7.55 -2.72 -2.78
CA ILE A 181 -6.64 -3.82 -3.15
C ILE A 181 -7.30 -5.17 -2.89
N LYS A 182 -7.96 -5.36 -1.74
CA LYS A 182 -8.70 -6.58 -1.40
C LYS A 182 -9.76 -6.92 -2.44
N ALA A 183 -10.46 -5.90 -2.96
CA ALA A 183 -11.47 -6.06 -4.00
C ALA A 183 -10.92 -6.55 -5.36
N LEU A 184 -9.59 -6.53 -5.56
CA LEU A 184 -8.95 -7.14 -6.75
C LEU A 184 -8.83 -8.67 -6.63
N PHE A 185 -9.05 -9.23 -5.44
CA PHE A 185 -8.96 -10.66 -5.16
C PHE A 185 -10.35 -11.30 -5.07
N PRO A 186 -10.44 -12.64 -5.20
CA PRO A 186 -11.70 -13.36 -5.01
C PRO A 186 -12.36 -13.04 -3.65
N ILE A 187 -13.68 -12.94 -3.63
CA ILE A 187 -14.44 -12.43 -2.47
C ILE A 187 -14.37 -13.34 -1.24
N ASP A 188 -14.11 -14.62 -1.47
CA ASP A 188 -13.96 -15.69 -0.49
C ASP A 188 -12.54 -15.79 0.09
N CYS A 189 -11.59 -15.00 -0.45
CA CYS A 189 -10.20 -15.00 -0.04
C CYS A 189 -9.82 -13.67 0.62
N ASN A 190 -9.11 -13.72 1.75
CA ASN A 190 -8.39 -12.55 2.26
C ASN A 190 -6.93 -12.63 1.83
N PRO A 191 -6.45 -11.77 0.89
CA PRO A 191 -5.07 -11.82 0.44
C PRO A 191 -4.09 -11.32 1.50
N PHE A 192 -4.56 -10.64 2.56
CA PHE A 192 -3.69 -10.06 3.58
C PHE A 192 -3.41 -11.05 4.71
N TYR A 193 -2.15 -11.50 4.78
CA TYR A 193 -1.69 -12.45 5.78
C TYR A 193 -1.26 -11.78 7.09
N ALA A 194 -0.47 -10.71 7.01
CA ALA A 194 0.08 -10.00 8.17
C ALA A 194 0.28 -8.51 7.89
N GLY A 195 0.38 -7.71 8.96
CA GLY A 195 0.62 -6.28 8.88
C GLY A 195 1.71 -5.83 9.86
N PHE A 196 2.65 -5.03 9.36
CA PHE A 196 3.69 -4.35 10.14
C PHE A 196 3.42 -2.84 10.13
N GLY A 197 3.29 -2.24 11.30
CA GLY A 197 3.02 -0.81 11.48
C GLY A 197 3.76 -0.24 12.68
N ASN A 198 3.57 1.04 12.95
CA ASN A 198 4.21 1.74 14.07
C ASN A 198 3.24 2.55 14.94
N ARG A 199 1.97 2.61 14.55
CA ARG A 199 0.92 3.33 15.28
C ARG A 199 -0.25 2.42 15.59
N ASP A 200 -0.98 2.71 16.66
CA ASP A 200 -2.24 2.03 16.99
C ASP A 200 -3.28 2.16 15.86
N THR A 201 -3.21 3.26 15.10
CA THR A 201 -4.04 3.45 13.90
C THR A 201 -3.77 2.41 12.80
N ASP A 202 -2.56 1.86 12.74
CA ASP A 202 -2.22 0.80 11.78
C ASP A 202 -2.86 -0.52 12.20
N GLU A 203 -2.87 -0.83 13.51
CA GLU A 203 -3.62 -1.97 14.06
C GLU A 203 -5.09 -1.89 13.64
N VAL A 204 -5.72 -0.71 13.80
CA VAL A 204 -7.11 -0.49 13.38
C VAL A 204 -7.29 -0.74 11.89
N SER A 205 -6.41 -0.19 11.04
CA SER A 205 -6.50 -0.37 9.58
C SER A 205 -6.35 -1.84 9.16
N TYR A 206 -5.41 -2.57 9.76
CA TYR A 206 -5.14 -3.98 9.41
C TYR A 206 -6.23 -4.92 9.90
N LEU A 207 -6.78 -4.68 11.10
CA LEU A 207 -7.94 -5.41 11.61
C LEU A 207 -9.16 -5.21 10.69
N LYS A 208 -9.39 -3.98 10.21
CA LYS A 208 -10.54 -3.64 9.37
C LYS A 208 -10.56 -4.43 8.06
N VAL A 209 -9.38 -4.71 7.47
CA VAL A 209 -9.28 -5.49 6.23
C VAL A 209 -9.21 -7.01 6.45
N GLY A 210 -9.24 -7.44 7.72
CA GLY A 210 -9.38 -8.85 8.12
C GLY A 210 -8.07 -9.54 8.49
N ILE A 211 -6.98 -8.81 8.74
CA ILE A 211 -5.75 -9.43 9.28
C ILE A 211 -6.01 -9.82 10.75
N PRO A 212 -5.77 -11.07 11.16
CA PRO A 212 -5.92 -11.48 12.55
C PRO A 212 -4.99 -10.71 13.48
N ARG A 213 -5.46 -10.34 14.68
CA ARG A 213 -4.67 -9.56 15.65
C ARG A 213 -3.31 -10.20 15.99
N GLY A 214 -3.21 -11.54 16.00
CA GLY A 214 -1.96 -12.27 16.22
C GLY A 214 -0.93 -12.17 15.08
N LYS A 215 -1.32 -11.61 13.93
CA LYS A 215 -0.48 -11.36 12.75
C LYS A 215 -0.27 -9.86 12.48
N ILE A 216 -0.59 -9.01 13.46
CA ILE A 216 -0.32 -7.57 13.43
C ILE A 216 0.83 -7.25 14.38
N PHE A 217 1.86 -6.61 13.84
CA PHE A 217 3.12 -6.30 14.51
C PHE A 217 3.28 -4.79 14.55
N ILE A 218 3.26 -4.20 15.76
CA ILE A 218 3.45 -2.77 15.94
C ILE A 218 4.82 -2.51 16.56
N ILE A 219 5.71 -1.87 15.80
CA ILE A 219 7.08 -1.55 16.23
C ILE A 219 7.18 -0.14 16.78
N ASN A 220 7.91 0.03 17.87
CA ASN A 220 8.22 1.34 18.44
C ASN A 220 9.60 1.87 17.96
N PRO A 221 9.93 3.14 18.22
CA PRO A 221 11.22 3.71 17.81
C PRO A 221 12.47 3.06 18.44
N LYS A 222 12.31 2.30 19.53
CA LYS A 222 13.40 1.54 20.17
C LYS A 222 13.66 0.19 19.47
N GLY A 223 12.79 -0.21 18.54
CA GLY A 223 12.88 -1.48 17.83
C GLY A 223 12.18 -2.64 18.54
N GLU A 224 11.33 -2.34 19.52
CA GLU A 224 10.51 -3.32 20.23
C GLU A 224 9.16 -3.48 19.51
N VAL A 225 8.76 -4.72 19.27
CA VAL A 225 7.59 -5.11 18.48
C VAL A 225 6.54 -5.72 19.39
N ALA A 226 5.38 -5.09 19.49
CA ALA A 226 4.22 -5.60 20.21
C ALA A 226 3.31 -6.44 19.28
N VAL A 227 2.75 -7.52 19.83
CA VAL A 227 1.76 -8.38 19.16
C VAL A 227 0.60 -8.61 20.09
N ASN A 228 -0.64 -8.43 19.61
CA ASN A 228 -1.86 -8.59 20.44
C ASN A 228 -1.83 -7.77 21.74
N ARG A 229 -1.26 -6.55 21.69
CA ARG A 229 -1.09 -5.63 22.83
C ARG A 229 -0.30 -6.19 24.02
N ARG A 230 0.26 -7.39 23.90
CA ARG A 230 1.28 -7.89 24.80
C ARG A 230 2.60 -7.33 24.28
N VAL A 231 3.29 -6.58 25.13
CA VAL A 231 4.70 -6.23 24.90
C VAL A 231 5.48 -7.52 25.13
N ASP A 232 5.40 -8.43 24.17
CA ASP A 232 6.37 -9.50 24.03
C ASP A 232 7.60 -8.79 23.47
N THR A 233 8.65 -8.59 24.27
CA THR A 233 9.82 -7.79 23.89
C THR A 233 10.59 -8.45 22.73
N LYS A 234 10.02 -8.35 21.53
CA LYS A 234 10.56 -8.93 20.31
C LYS A 234 11.11 -7.80 19.45
N SER A 235 12.17 -8.07 18.72
CA SER A 235 12.71 -7.19 17.68
C SER A 235 12.50 -7.86 16.33
N TYR A 236 12.72 -7.15 15.22
CA TYR A 236 12.72 -7.83 13.92
C TYR A 236 13.72 -8.99 13.85
N THR A 237 14.85 -8.89 14.55
CA THR A 237 15.82 -9.99 14.67
C THR A 237 15.22 -11.21 15.37
N SER A 238 14.47 -11.04 16.46
CA SER A 238 13.85 -12.19 17.13
C SER A 238 12.65 -12.75 16.36
N LEU A 239 11.89 -11.90 15.66
CA LEU A 239 10.86 -12.36 14.72
C LEU A 239 11.47 -13.15 13.56
N HIS A 240 12.62 -12.73 13.06
CA HIS A 240 13.33 -13.43 12.00
C HIS A 240 13.73 -14.85 12.43
N ALA A 241 14.14 -15.05 13.68
CA ALA A 241 14.41 -16.39 14.22
C ALA A 241 13.17 -17.30 14.26
N LEU A 242 11.96 -16.72 14.36
CA LEU A 242 10.68 -17.42 14.41
C LEU A 242 9.95 -17.44 13.05
N VAL A 243 10.59 -16.93 11.98
CA VAL A 243 9.92 -16.62 10.70
C VAL A 243 9.23 -17.83 10.09
N ASN A 244 9.83 -19.03 10.16
CA ASN A 244 9.25 -20.23 9.54
C ASN A 244 8.03 -20.76 10.30
N GLY A 245 7.92 -20.49 11.61
CA GLY A 245 6.70 -20.78 12.36
C GLY A 245 5.60 -19.76 12.07
N MET A 246 5.98 -18.49 11.97
CA MET A 246 5.05 -17.37 11.76
C MET A 246 4.56 -17.22 10.32
N PHE A 247 5.42 -17.54 9.37
CA PHE A 247 5.25 -17.42 7.92
C PHE A 247 5.71 -18.73 7.29
N PRO A 248 4.97 -19.83 7.47
CA PRO A 248 5.36 -21.12 6.92
C PRO A 248 5.51 -21.05 5.39
N PRO A 249 6.40 -21.85 4.77
CA PRO A 249 6.55 -21.86 3.32
C PRO A 249 5.21 -22.15 2.62
N MET A 250 4.83 -21.32 1.65
CA MET A 250 3.59 -21.47 0.87
C MET A 250 3.53 -22.76 0.02
N SER A 251 4.66 -23.46 -0.13
CA SER A 251 4.75 -24.79 -0.76
C SER A 251 4.40 -25.93 0.20
N SER A 252 4.27 -25.66 1.50
CA SER A 252 3.88 -26.67 2.49
C SER A 252 2.43 -27.10 2.27
N ARG A 253 2.16 -28.40 2.42
CA ARG A 253 0.83 -29.01 2.24
C ARG A 253 -0.11 -28.82 3.43
N GLU A 254 0.37 -28.22 4.52
CA GLU A 254 -0.42 -28.02 5.73
C GLU A 254 -1.38 -26.85 5.56
N GLN A 255 -2.64 -27.06 5.94
CA GLN A 255 -3.62 -25.99 5.94
C GLN A 255 -3.23 -24.94 7.00
N GLU A 256 -3.16 -23.68 6.59
CA GLU A 256 -2.61 -22.59 7.40
C GLU A 256 -3.25 -22.48 8.80
N ASP A 257 -4.57 -22.70 8.89
CA ASP A 257 -5.33 -22.62 10.13
C ASP A 257 -5.01 -23.75 11.13
N PHE A 258 -4.50 -24.88 10.63
CA PHE A 258 -4.25 -26.10 11.42
C PHE A 258 -2.76 -26.36 11.67
N ASN A 259 -1.88 -25.43 11.30
CA ASN A 259 -0.45 -25.59 11.60
C ASN A 259 -0.15 -25.35 13.09
N SER A 260 0.99 -25.88 13.54
CA SER A 260 1.40 -25.84 14.97
C SER A 260 1.49 -24.43 15.57
N TRP A 261 1.66 -23.39 14.74
CA TRP A 261 1.75 -22.00 15.18
C TRP A 261 0.38 -21.33 15.32
N ASN A 262 -0.49 -21.49 14.32
CA ASN A 262 -1.78 -20.82 14.24
C ASN A 262 -2.83 -21.51 15.12
N PHE A 263 -2.85 -22.84 15.16
CA PHE A 263 -3.90 -23.62 15.83
C PHE A 263 -4.11 -23.22 17.30
N TRP A 264 -3.02 -22.95 18.03
CA TRP A 264 -3.09 -22.57 19.45
C TRP A 264 -3.16 -21.06 19.72
N LYS A 265 -3.00 -20.22 18.68
CA LYS A 265 -2.84 -18.76 18.83
C LYS A 265 -3.97 -17.95 18.19
N MET A 266 -4.78 -18.56 17.34
CA MET A 266 -5.97 -17.90 16.78
C MET A 266 -7.12 -17.92 17.80
N PRO A 267 -7.95 -16.86 17.84
CA PRO A 267 -9.17 -16.88 18.63
C PRO A 267 -10.07 -18.03 18.19
N LEU A 268 -10.76 -18.66 19.15
CA LEU A 268 -11.71 -19.73 18.86
C LEU A 268 -12.80 -19.21 17.92
N PRO A 269 -13.32 -20.05 17.00
CA PRO A 269 -14.45 -19.69 16.16
C PRO A 269 -15.63 -19.27 17.04
N GLU A 270 -16.27 -18.14 16.72
CA GLU A 270 -17.53 -17.78 17.36
C GLU A 270 -18.59 -18.78 16.90
N ILE A 271 -19.06 -19.61 17.84
CA ILE A 271 -20.18 -20.51 17.61
C ILE A 271 -21.45 -19.66 17.71
N ALA A 272 -22.11 -19.40 16.59
CA ALA A 272 -23.46 -18.87 16.61
C ALA A 272 -24.38 -19.94 17.22
N ILE A 273 -24.95 -19.63 18.38
CA ILE A 273 -25.95 -20.45 19.08
C ILE A 273 -27.34 -20.14 18.52
#